data_AF-A0A257LKK3-F1
#
_entry.id   AF-A0A257LKK3-F1
#
_cell.length_a   1.000
_cell.length_b   1.000
_cell.length_c   1.000
_cell.angle_alpha   90.00
_cell.angle_beta   90.00
_cell.angle_gamma   90.00
#
_symmetry.space_group_name_H-M   'P 1'
#
loop_
_entity.id
_entity.type
_entity.pdbx_description
1 polymer ?
#
loop_
_entity_poly.entity_id
_entity_poly.type
_entity_poly.pdbx_seq_one_letter_code
_entity_poly.pdbx_strand_id
1 'polypeptide(L)'
;MLSPAVQKPYFEAWLKRTRRQLAPSGRLSEIAWLLALEDGSGHDDWRVKLRDLLEGSELPSLDLLMRIDSLLAGSKLRNDPVESQLGLF
;
A
#
# COMPACT_ATOMS: atom_id res chain seq x y z
N MET A 1 13.47 -16.64 11.13
CA MET A 1 14.03 -15.66 10.18
C MET A 1 13.99 -16.25 8.79
N LEU A 2 13.33 -15.63 7.81
CA LEU A 2 13.34 -16.11 6.43
C LEU A 2 14.71 -15.84 5.79
N SER A 3 15.30 -16.86 5.17
CA SER A 3 16.57 -16.70 4.45
C SER A 3 16.40 -15.71 3.29
N PRO A 4 17.41 -14.88 2.96
CA PRO A 4 17.32 -13.89 1.87
C PRO A 4 16.96 -14.51 0.50
N ALA A 5 17.33 -15.78 0.29
CA ALA A 5 16.95 -16.56 -0.90
C ALA A 5 15.44 -16.82 -1.03
N VAL A 6 14.70 -16.86 0.09
CA VAL A 6 13.24 -17.05 0.12
C VAL A 6 12.51 -15.70 0.10
N GLN A 7 13.14 -14.66 0.66
CA GLN A 7 12.55 -13.32 0.74
C GLN A 7 12.45 -12.64 -0.64
N LYS A 8 13.44 -12.84 -1.53
CA LYS A 8 13.42 -12.30 -2.89
C LYS A 8 12.20 -12.74 -3.73
N PRO A 9 11.93 -14.05 -3.92
CA PRO A 9 10.78 -14.47 -4.74
C PRO A 9 9.44 -14.08 -4.10
N TYR A 10 9.36 -14.06 -2.77
CA TYR A 10 8.18 -13.55 -2.06
C TYR A 10 7.97 -12.06 -2.35
N PHE A 11 9.03 -11.25 -2.24
CA PHE A 11 8.98 -9.82 -2.50
C PHE A 11 8.59 -9.52 -3.96
N GLU A 12 9.12 -10.25 -4.93
CA GLU A 12 8.74 -10.09 -6.34
C GLU A 12 7.25 -10.42 -6.59
N ALA A 13 6.75 -11.49 -5.96
CA ALA A 13 5.34 -11.85 -6.07
C ALA A 13 4.44 -10.79 -5.41
N TRP A 14 4.85 -10.28 -4.25
CA TRP A 14 4.18 -9.19 -3.55
C TRP A 14 4.19 -7.92 -4.41
N LEU A 15 5.33 -7.53 -4.99
CA LEU A 15 5.47 -6.37 -5.87
C LEU A 15 4.50 -6.40 -7.04
N LYS A 16 4.42 -7.54 -7.74
CA LYS A 16 3.50 -7.71 -8.88
C LYS A 16 2.05 -7.49 -8.46
N ARG A 17 1.65 -7.96 -7.28
CA ARG A 17 0.31 -7.76 -6.73
C ARG A 17 0.09 -6.32 -6.32
N THR A 18 1.01 -5.73 -5.56
CA THR A 18 0.89 -4.38 -5.00
C THR A 18 0.86 -3.32 -6.09
N ARG A 19 1.71 -3.45 -7.13
CA ARG A 19 1.65 -2.56 -8.32
C ARG A 19 0.27 -2.54 -8.96
N ARG A 20 -0.41 -3.70 -9.05
CA ARG A 20 -1.78 -3.77 -9.60
C ARG A 20 -2.82 -3.12 -8.67
N GLN A 21 -2.67 -3.28 -7.36
CA GLN A 21 -3.58 -2.66 -6.39
C GLN A 21 -3.40 -1.14 -6.29
N LEU A 22 -2.19 -0.64 -6.56
CA LEU A 22 -1.86 0.78 -6.57
C LEU A 22 -1.97 1.43 -7.97
N ALA A 23 -2.23 0.65 -9.02
CA ALA A 23 -2.45 1.16 -10.37
C ALA A 23 -3.60 2.17 -10.52
N PRO A 24 -4.72 2.07 -9.75
CA PRO A 24 -5.75 3.10 -9.77
C PRO A 24 -5.17 4.47 -9.39
N SER A 25 -5.46 5.48 -10.21
CA SER A 25 -4.98 6.85 -10.00
C SER A 25 -5.33 7.35 -8.59
N GLY A 26 -4.35 7.93 -7.90
CA GLY A 26 -4.53 8.45 -6.54
C GLY A 26 -4.34 7.43 -5.41
N ARG A 27 -4.40 6.12 -5.67
CA ARG A 27 -4.27 5.08 -4.64
C ARG A 27 -2.90 5.09 -3.95
N LEU A 28 -1.83 5.27 -4.72
CA LEU A 28 -0.47 5.43 -4.17
C LEU A 28 -0.40 6.64 -3.23
N SER A 29 -1.09 7.73 -3.57
CA SER A 29 -1.09 8.94 -2.75
C SER A 29 -1.90 8.78 -1.46
N GLU A 30 -3.00 8.04 -1.51
CA GLU A 30 -3.81 7.70 -0.34
C GLU A 30 -3.01 6.82 0.65
N ILE A 31 -2.34 5.78 0.14
CA ILE A 31 -1.51 4.90 0.98
C ILE A 31 -0.31 5.66 1.56
N ALA A 32 0.34 6.52 0.76
CA ALA A 32 1.41 7.38 1.27
C ALA A 32 0.94 8.28 2.43
N TRP A 33 -0.30 8.78 2.35
CA TRP A 33 -0.87 9.64 3.38
C TRP A 33 -1.18 8.86 4.66
N LEU A 34 -1.73 7.65 4.54
CA LEU A 34 -1.99 6.77 5.69
C LEU A 34 -0.69 6.40 6.41
N LEU A 35 0.35 6.03 5.66
CA LEU A 35 1.67 5.70 6.22
C LEU A 35 2.33 6.92 6.90
N ALA A 36 2.20 8.11 6.31
CA ALA A 36 2.67 9.36 6.89
C ALA A 36 1.96 9.66 8.22
N LEU A 37 0.64 9.49 8.26
CA LEU A 37 -0.17 9.72 9.46
C LEU A 37 0.22 8.81 10.61
N GLU A 38 0.52 7.54 10.33
CA GLU A 38 0.87 6.59 11.40
C GLU A 38 2.32 6.73 11.91
N ASP A 39 3.26 7.18 11.08
CA ASP A 39 4.69 7.26 11.44
C ASP A 39 5.13 8.69 11.82
N GLY A 40 4.27 9.69 11.59
CA GLY A 40 4.60 11.11 11.76
C GLY A 40 5.52 11.69 10.68
N SER A 41 5.86 10.86 9.68
CA SER A 41 6.68 11.22 8.53
C SER A 41 5.90 12.06 7.50
N GLY A 42 6.60 12.72 6.59
CA GLY A 42 5.99 13.52 5.52
C GLY A 42 5.26 12.67 4.47
N HIS A 43 4.17 13.21 3.92
CA HIS A 43 3.44 12.58 2.81
C HIS A 43 4.29 12.39 1.56
N ASP A 44 5.11 13.39 1.24
CA ASP A 44 5.96 13.38 0.05
C ASP A 44 7.11 12.37 0.18
N ASP A 45 7.71 12.26 1.37
CA ASP A 45 8.71 11.25 1.70
C ASP A 45 8.16 9.83 1.48
N TRP A 46 6.92 9.57 1.91
CA TRP A 46 6.28 8.29 1.69
C TRP A 46 5.91 8.03 0.23
N ARG A 47 5.57 9.05 -0.55
CA ARG A 47 5.36 8.90 -2.00
C ARG A 47 6.64 8.48 -2.71
N VAL A 48 7.76 9.14 -2.41
CA VAL A 48 9.07 8.81 -2.98
C VAL A 48 9.46 7.39 -2.57
N LYS A 49 9.37 7.09 -1.27
CA LYS A 49 9.71 5.77 -0.72
C LYS A 49 8.87 4.64 -1.30
N LEU A 50 7.55 4.84 -1.46
CA LEU A 50 6.67 3.86 -2.10
C LEU A 50 7.03 3.67 -3.57
N ARG A 51 7.39 4.73 -4.30
CA ARG A 51 7.81 4.61 -5.69
C ARG A 51 9.10 3.80 -5.81
N ASP A 52 10.12 4.11 -5.01
CA ASP A 52 11.40 3.40 -5.03
C ASP A 52 11.22 1.92 -4.62
N LEU A 53 10.36 1.66 -3.63
CA LEU A 53 9.98 0.32 -3.21
C LEU A 53 9.27 -0.43 -4.35
N LEU A 54 8.34 0.24 -5.04
CA LEU A 54 7.64 -0.32 -6.19
C LEU A 54 8.55 -0.53 -7.38
N GLU A 55 9.66 0.20 -7.54
CA GLU A 55 10.66 -0.08 -8.57
C GLU A 55 11.46 -1.35 -8.27
N GLY A 56 11.45 -1.79 -7.00
CA GLY A 56 12.19 -2.98 -6.55
C GLY A 56 13.67 -2.70 -6.34
N SER A 57 14.05 -1.43 -6.19
CA SER A 57 15.44 -0.99 -5.99
C SER A 57 16.02 -1.47 -4.66
N GLU A 58 15.18 -1.61 -3.64
CA GLU A 58 15.58 -2.08 -2.30
C GLU A 58 14.63 -3.19 -1.81
N LEU A 59 15.17 -4.12 -1.01
CA LEU A 59 14.37 -5.13 -0.31
C LEU A 59 13.91 -4.54 1.04
N PRO A 60 12.64 -4.12 1.18
CA PRO A 60 12.13 -3.58 2.44
C PRO A 60 12.09 -4.65 3.53
N SER A 61 12.01 -4.21 4.78
CA SER A 61 11.76 -5.11 5.91
C SER A 61 10.40 -5.81 5.77
N LEU A 62 10.32 -7.05 6.28
CA LEU A 62 9.06 -7.80 6.28
C LEU A 62 7.95 -7.06 7.03
N ASP A 63 8.30 -6.36 8.11
CA ASP A 63 7.36 -5.52 8.87
C ASP A 63 6.73 -4.43 8.01
N LEU A 64 7.55 -3.72 7.23
CA LEU A 64 7.06 -2.69 6.30
C LEU A 64 6.17 -3.29 5.21
N LEU A 65 6.52 -4.47 4.68
CA LEU A 65 5.68 -5.17 3.70
C LEU A 65 4.32 -5.52 4.27
N MET A 66 4.27 -6.10 5.49
CA MET A 66 3.02 -6.47 6.15
C MET A 66 2.18 -5.24 6.48
N ARG A 67 2.80 -4.13 6.85
CA ARG A 67 2.09 -2.87 7.13
C ARG A 67 1.41 -2.33 5.88
N ILE A 68 2.14 -2.25 4.77
CA ILE A 68 1.58 -1.83 3.48
C ILE A 68 0.47 -2.80 3.03
N ASP A 69 0.70 -4.10 3.16
CA ASP A 69 -0.31 -5.12 2.80
C ASP A 69 -1.59 -4.98 3.65
N SER A 70 -1.44 -4.68 4.94
CA SER A 70 -2.57 -4.44 5.85
C SER A 70 -3.38 -3.20 5.45
N LEU A 71 -2.72 -2.11 5.07
CA LEU A 71 -3.39 -0.90 4.55
C LEU A 71 -4.12 -1.20 3.24
N LEU A 72 -3.49 -1.94 2.34
CA LEU A 72 -4.09 -2.34 1.06
C LEU A 72 -5.30 -3.27 1.23
N ALA A 73 -5.20 -4.22 2.16
CA ALA A 73 -6.28 -5.15 2.51
C ALA A 73 -7.45 -4.44 3.19
N GLY A 74 -7.16 -3.53 4.13
CA GLY A 74 -8.17 -2.73 4.84
C GLY A 74 -8.85 -1.69 3.95
N SER A 75 -8.19 -1.24 2.89
CA SER A 75 -8.75 -0.29 1.93
C SER A 75 -9.80 -0.90 0.97
N LYS A 76 -10.18 -2.18 1.17
CA LYS A 76 -11.36 -2.78 0.52
C LYS A 76 -12.71 -2.29 1.08
N LEU A 77 -12.71 -1.47 2.13
CA LEU A 77 -13.93 -0.98 2.79
C LEU A 77 -14.40 0.42 2.34
N ARG A 78 -13.90 0.93 1.21
CA ARG A 78 -14.46 2.14 0.58
C ARG A 78 -14.85 1.88 -0.87
N ASN A 79 -15.59 0.81 -1.07
CA ASN A 79 -16.48 0.67 -2.21
C ASN A 79 -17.86 0.20 -1.71
N ASP A 80 -18.30 0.73 -0.56
CA ASP A 80 -19.73 0.90 -0.35
C ASP A 80 -20.18 1.91 -1.41
N PRO A 81 -21.09 1.54 -2.33
CA PRO A 81 -21.74 2.54 -3.15
C PRO A 81 -22.40 3.54 -2.20
N VAL A 82 -22.07 4.82 -2.37
CA VAL A 82 -22.88 5.93 -1.86
C VAL A 82 -24.21 5.91 -2.62
N GLU A 83 -25.04 4.93 -2.31
CA GLU A 83 -26.44 4.81 -2.74
C GLU A 83 -27.20 4.13 -1.60
N SER A 84 -27.60 4.93 -0.62
CA SER A 84 -28.87 4.81 0.13
C SER A 84 -28.86 5.75 1.34
N GLN A 85 -28.62 7.03 1.08
CA GLN A 85 -29.27 8.06 1.89
C GLN A 85 -30.00 8.98 0.91
N LEU A 86 -31.28 9.25 1.23
CA LEU A 86 -32.21 10.23 0.61
C LEU A 86 -33.27 9.67 -0.35
N GLY A 87 -34.21 8.90 0.21
CA GLY A 87 -35.63 9.30 0.16
C GLY A 87 -36.13 9.19 1.61
N LEU A 88 -36.53 10.22 2.36
CA LEU A 88 -37.41 11.34 2.02
C LEU A 88 -38.58 10.86 1.16
N PHE A 89 -39.54 10.17 1.79
CA PHE A 89 -40.95 10.56 1.90
C PHE A 89 -41.58 9.86 3.11
#